data_AF-Q109I2-F1
#
_entry.id   AF-Q109I2-F1
#
_cell.length_a   1.000
_cell.length_b   1.000
_cell.length_c   1.000
_cell.angle_alpha   90.00
_cell.angle_beta   90.00
_cell.angle_gamma   90.00
#
_symmetry.space_group_name_H-M   'P 1'
#
loop_
_entity.id
_entity.type
_entity.pdbx_description
1 polymer ?
#
loop_
_entity_poly.entity_id
_entity_poly.type
_entity_poly.pdbx_seq_one_letter_code
_entity_poly.pdbx_strand_id
1 'polypeptide(L)'
;MSHVRSASAAADAASDWQKVRAEWFARFKEEYERKVAEHPDVDWSDELAVDARHYRESWERIYARAYGPFDKSTSIPPMRYTAEPVPFDASEQYTLQIFCVKIKELRRGLQWPIHVFGLIAARDTIDHNRNMVFDRTRDDCQTLTQEDPYLLLTGPTRAVVVCDPVYLEAVLRVKGSTESEDEDLSFFTVPLTDVNRPRETCLITREYTSKLSTLELTFGYVVRSVEATIKARIVDGSWPEEDGSSARFTACTSSLKHNGVLLLDSGDKRRKMRVDADGVVGLSRRVVSVEFEGELEVSVVTFDGSNICSKMEAEIRFVPEEVGESCVELDVGFCKMEITVAWSCLSLSCR
;
A
#
# COMPACT_ATOMS: atom_id res chain seq x y z
N MET A 1 -43.75 5.38 42.37
CA MET A 1 -42.52 6.14 42.74
C MET A 1 -41.24 5.57 42.12
N SER A 2 -41.15 4.31 41.67
CA SER A 2 -39.93 3.73 41.07
C SER A 2 -39.59 4.31 39.68
N HIS A 3 -40.57 4.52 38.80
CA HIS A 3 -40.34 5.07 37.44
C HIS A 3 -39.83 6.52 37.41
N VAL A 4 -40.20 7.34 38.41
CA VAL A 4 -39.74 8.73 38.49
C VAL A 4 -38.26 8.79 38.94
N ARG A 5 -37.83 7.86 39.80
CA ARG A 5 -36.43 7.76 40.24
C ARG A 5 -35.48 7.29 39.13
N SER A 6 -35.90 6.36 38.25
CA SER A 6 -35.03 5.91 37.15
C SER A 6 -34.86 6.96 36.06
N ALA A 7 -35.90 7.76 35.79
CA ALA A 7 -35.82 8.86 34.83
C ALA A 7 -34.90 10.00 35.33
N SER A 8 -34.97 10.34 36.63
CA SER A 8 -34.05 11.31 37.24
C SER A 8 -32.60 10.83 37.19
N ALA A 9 -32.31 9.59 37.57
CA ALA A 9 -30.95 9.05 37.53
C ALA A 9 -30.34 9.02 36.10
N ALA A 10 -31.16 8.73 35.08
CA ALA A 10 -30.72 8.76 33.69
C ALA A 10 -30.45 10.19 33.19
N ALA A 11 -31.25 11.17 33.64
CA ALA A 11 -31.04 12.59 33.31
C ALA A 11 -29.77 13.14 33.99
N ASP A 12 -29.51 12.77 35.24
CA ASP A 12 -28.32 13.17 35.99
C ASP A 12 -27.04 12.59 35.33
N ALA A 13 -27.06 11.31 34.95
CA ALA A 13 -25.94 10.68 34.24
C ALA A 13 -25.67 11.30 32.86
N ALA A 14 -26.72 11.70 32.12
CA ALA A 14 -26.57 12.39 30.84
C ALA A 14 -25.99 13.80 31.01
N SER A 15 -26.38 14.51 32.08
CA SER A 15 -25.84 15.83 32.41
C SER A 15 -24.36 15.77 32.81
N ASP A 16 -23.97 14.78 33.61
CA ASP A 16 -22.57 14.54 33.97
C ASP A 16 -21.71 14.22 32.73
N TRP A 17 -22.21 13.41 31.80
CA TRP A 17 -21.51 13.14 30.54
C TRP A 17 -21.33 14.41 29.71
N GLN A 18 -22.37 15.25 29.58
CA GLN A 18 -22.25 16.52 28.87
C GLN A 18 -21.20 17.44 29.50
N LYS A 19 -21.13 17.49 30.84
CA LYS A 19 -20.14 18.28 31.55
C LYS A 19 -18.72 17.76 31.33
N VAL A 20 -18.50 16.44 31.47
CA VAL A 20 -17.20 15.81 31.20
C VAL A 20 -16.76 16.06 29.75
N ARG A 21 -17.68 15.94 28.80
CA ARG A 21 -17.41 16.22 27.39
C ARG A 21 -17.04 17.69 27.14
N ALA A 22 -17.74 18.63 27.80
CA ALA A 22 -17.44 20.05 27.69
C ALA A 22 -16.07 20.41 28.29
N GLU A 23 -15.74 19.86 29.47
CA GLU A 23 -14.43 20.02 30.09
C GLU A 23 -13.31 19.43 29.22
N TRP A 24 -13.56 18.26 28.62
CA TRP A 24 -12.62 17.64 27.69
C TRP A 24 -12.38 18.50 26.44
N PHE A 25 -13.45 19.03 25.82
CA PHE A 25 -13.31 19.96 24.70
C PHE A 25 -12.61 21.26 25.08
N ALA A 26 -12.85 21.81 26.27
CA ALA A 26 -12.18 23.03 26.74
C ALA A 26 -10.67 22.81 26.90
N ARG A 27 -10.26 21.71 27.54
CA ARG A 27 -8.84 21.35 27.66
C ARG A 27 -8.19 21.08 26.30
N PHE A 28 -8.88 20.36 25.43
CA PHE A 28 -8.39 20.08 24.08
C PHE A 28 -8.20 21.38 23.28
N LYS A 29 -9.15 22.32 23.38
CA LYS A 29 -9.07 23.63 22.73
C LYS A 29 -7.91 24.47 23.28
N GLU A 30 -7.72 24.52 24.60
CA GLU A 30 -6.62 25.26 25.23
C GLU A 30 -5.25 24.67 24.83
N GLU A 31 -5.13 23.34 24.80
CA GLU A 31 -3.94 22.65 24.32
C GLU A 31 -3.65 22.92 22.84
N TYR A 32 -4.70 22.93 22.00
CA TYR A 32 -4.59 23.27 20.59
C TYR A 32 -4.12 24.72 20.40
N GLU A 33 -4.76 25.69 21.06
CA GLU A 33 -4.37 27.11 20.99
C GLU A 33 -2.93 27.34 21.47
N ARG A 34 -2.51 26.63 22.53
CA ARG A 34 -1.12 26.66 23.01
C ARG A 34 -0.16 26.13 21.94
N LYS A 35 -0.44 24.96 21.34
CA LYS A 35 0.41 24.38 20.30
C LYS A 35 0.49 25.27 19.05
N VAL A 36 -0.62 25.92 18.68
CA VAL A 36 -0.65 26.92 17.58
C VAL A 36 0.28 28.10 17.89
N ALA A 37 0.26 28.59 19.13
CA ALA A 37 1.15 29.67 19.54
C ALA A 37 2.62 29.25 19.62
N GLU A 38 2.91 28.00 20.01
CA GLU A 38 4.27 27.44 20.10
C GLU A 38 4.88 27.14 18.72
N HIS A 39 4.05 26.81 17.71
CA HIS A 39 4.48 26.47 16.35
C HIS A 39 3.69 27.27 15.29
N PRO A 40 3.92 28.59 15.18
CA PRO A 40 3.17 29.46 14.26
C PRO A 40 3.49 29.22 12.78
N ASP A 41 4.58 28.52 12.47
CA ASP A 41 5.02 28.13 11.14
C ASP A 41 4.29 26.88 10.59
N VAL A 42 3.61 26.14 11.46
CA VAL A 42 2.82 24.98 11.07
C VAL A 42 1.50 25.42 10.45
N ASP A 43 1.17 24.87 9.27
CA ASP A 43 -0.16 24.99 8.69
C ASP A 43 -1.16 24.13 9.47
N TRP A 44 -1.77 24.72 10.49
CA TRP A 44 -2.76 24.06 11.34
C TRP A 44 -4.11 23.82 10.64
N SER A 45 -4.33 24.40 9.44
CA SER A 45 -5.54 24.12 8.65
C SER A 45 -5.49 22.77 7.93
N ASP A 46 -4.30 22.18 7.80
CA ASP A 46 -4.10 20.83 7.29
C ASP A 46 -4.14 19.82 8.44
N GLU A 47 -5.36 19.43 8.83
CA GLU A 47 -5.61 18.51 9.95
C GLU A 47 -4.85 17.19 9.78
N LEU A 48 -4.78 16.63 8.56
CA LEU A 48 -4.07 15.38 8.30
C LEU A 48 -2.56 15.51 8.53
N ALA A 49 -1.96 16.65 8.15
CA ALA A 49 -0.55 16.90 8.42
C ALA A 49 -0.25 17.11 9.91
N VAL A 50 -1.17 17.74 10.63
CA VAL A 50 -1.07 17.89 12.10
C VAL A 50 -1.19 16.53 12.78
N ASP A 51 -2.17 15.71 12.39
CA ASP A 51 -2.37 14.37 12.92
C ASP A 51 -1.20 13.44 12.62
N ALA A 52 -0.56 13.54 11.45
CA ALA A 52 0.67 12.82 11.15
C ALA A 52 1.80 13.11 12.15
N ARG A 53 1.99 14.38 12.54
CA ARG A 53 3.01 14.76 13.54
C ARG A 53 2.69 14.15 14.90
N HIS A 54 1.44 14.28 15.36
CA HIS A 54 1.01 13.69 16.63
C HIS A 54 1.09 12.16 16.65
N TYR A 55 0.77 11.53 15.52
CA TYR A 55 0.89 10.09 15.34
C TYR A 55 2.33 9.66 15.51
N ARG A 56 3.29 10.32 14.85
CA ARG A 56 4.72 10.04 14.99
C ARG A 56 5.18 10.14 16.44
N GLU A 57 4.88 11.24 17.13
CA GLU A 57 5.25 11.43 18.55
C GLU A 57 4.68 10.32 19.45
N SER A 58 3.40 10.00 19.24
CA SER A 58 2.71 8.96 20.00
C SER A 58 3.30 7.58 19.72
N TRP A 59 3.60 7.29 18.45
CA TRP A 59 4.22 6.05 18.03
C TRP A 59 5.61 5.90 18.62
N GLU A 60 6.45 6.93 18.54
CA GLU A 60 7.81 6.91 19.11
C GLU A 60 7.76 6.66 20.62
N ARG A 61 6.82 7.28 21.33
CA ARG A 61 6.64 7.05 22.77
C ARG A 61 6.21 5.62 23.11
N ILE A 62 5.33 5.01 22.32
CA ILE A 62 4.72 3.71 22.63
C ILE A 62 5.58 2.55 22.12
N TYR A 63 6.06 2.64 20.88
CA TYR A 63 6.57 1.51 20.12
C TYR A 63 8.10 1.54 19.94
N ALA A 64 8.77 2.69 20.09
CA ALA A 64 10.18 2.77 19.71
C ALA A 64 11.10 1.82 20.48
N ARG A 65 10.77 1.55 21.74
CA ARG A 65 11.55 0.61 22.58
C ARG A 65 11.48 -0.83 22.05
N ALA A 66 10.36 -1.24 21.45
CA ALA A 66 10.14 -2.61 21.00
C ALA A 66 10.51 -2.79 19.51
N TYR A 67 10.21 -1.80 18.66
CA TYR A 67 10.28 -1.95 17.22
C TYR A 67 11.41 -1.15 16.55
N GLY A 68 11.96 -0.16 17.26
CA GLY A 68 13.02 0.73 16.76
C GLY A 68 12.48 2.12 16.38
N PRO A 69 13.26 2.95 15.69
CA PRO A 69 12.83 4.31 15.34
C PRO A 69 11.63 4.29 14.40
N PHE A 70 10.81 5.35 14.44
CA PHE A 70 9.62 5.49 13.59
C PHE A 70 9.94 5.27 12.11
N ASP A 71 11.07 5.81 11.65
CA ASP A 71 11.45 5.79 10.25
C ASP A 71 11.95 4.42 9.74
N LYS A 72 12.01 3.40 10.60
CA LYS A 72 12.51 2.07 10.27
C LYS A 72 11.59 1.33 9.29
N SER A 73 12.19 0.69 8.30
CA SER A 73 11.51 -0.24 7.38
C SER A 73 11.39 -1.64 7.97
N THR A 74 10.34 -2.36 7.57
CA THR A 74 10.17 -3.78 7.93
C THR A 74 11.43 -4.56 7.55
N SER A 75 11.92 -5.37 8.49
CA SER A 75 12.98 -6.35 8.21
C SER A 75 12.41 -7.72 7.82
N ILE A 76 11.08 -7.85 7.83
CA ILE A 76 10.36 -9.07 7.48
C ILE A 76 10.31 -9.19 5.95
N PRO A 77 10.89 -10.25 5.37
CA PRO A 77 10.82 -10.49 3.94
C PRO A 77 9.44 -11.05 3.54
N PRO A 78 9.09 -11.02 2.25
CA PRO A 78 8.01 -11.86 1.73
C PRO A 78 8.40 -13.34 1.80
N MET A 79 7.45 -14.24 1.56
CA MET A 79 7.62 -15.70 1.51
C MET A 79 8.14 -16.31 2.83
N ARG A 80 7.89 -15.64 3.96
CA ARG A 80 8.52 -16.00 5.25
C ARG A 80 8.24 -17.44 5.67
N TYR A 81 7.05 -17.93 5.37
CA TYR A 81 6.57 -19.26 5.75
C TYR A 81 6.24 -20.12 4.53
N THR A 82 6.97 -19.91 3.43
CA THR A 82 6.87 -20.77 2.23
C THR A 82 7.51 -22.14 2.41
N ALA A 83 8.42 -22.28 3.36
CA ALA A 83 9.06 -23.55 3.70
C ALA A 83 9.06 -23.78 5.21
N GLU A 84 9.11 -25.04 5.62
CA GLU A 84 9.20 -25.45 7.02
C GLU A 84 10.50 -24.96 7.69
N PRO A 85 10.48 -24.61 8.99
CA PRO A 85 9.35 -24.76 9.91
C PRO A 85 8.35 -23.59 9.83
N VAL A 86 7.05 -23.94 9.78
CA VAL A 86 5.96 -22.96 9.83
C VAL A 86 5.47 -22.81 11.28
N PRO A 87 5.32 -21.58 11.81
CA PRO A 87 4.78 -21.37 13.15
C PRO A 87 3.37 -21.94 13.31
N PHE A 88 3.06 -22.47 14.49
CA PHE A 88 1.74 -23.06 14.77
C PHE A 88 0.58 -22.06 14.65
N ASP A 89 0.86 -20.75 14.73
CA ASP A 89 -0.10 -19.66 14.63
C ASP A 89 -0.15 -19.04 13.23
N ALA A 90 0.62 -19.55 12.27
CA ALA A 90 0.53 -19.15 10.88
C ALA A 90 -0.74 -19.75 10.26
N SER A 91 -1.56 -18.89 9.66
CA SER A 91 -2.79 -19.28 8.98
C SER A 91 -3.12 -18.28 7.87
N GLU A 92 -4.25 -18.45 7.20
CA GLU A 92 -4.84 -17.35 6.47
C GLU A 92 -5.21 -16.20 7.42
N GLN A 93 -5.04 -14.96 6.97
CA GLN A 93 -5.30 -13.74 7.75
C GLN A 93 -6.12 -12.74 6.93
N TYR A 94 -6.64 -11.71 7.55
CA TYR A 94 -7.17 -10.57 6.80
C TYR A 94 -6.03 -9.69 6.34
N THR A 95 -6.08 -9.20 5.11
CA THR A 95 -4.99 -8.42 4.52
C THR A 95 -5.50 -7.22 3.74
N LEU A 96 -4.62 -6.25 3.50
CA LEU A 96 -4.85 -5.16 2.56
C LEU A 96 -4.00 -5.35 1.30
N GLN A 97 -4.64 -5.30 0.13
CA GLN A 97 -3.97 -5.27 -1.16
C GLN A 97 -4.03 -3.86 -1.75
N ILE A 98 -2.94 -3.10 -1.73
CA ILE A 98 -2.92 -1.77 -2.35
C ILE A 98 -2.79 -1.92 -3.86
N PHE A 99 -3.73 -1.37 -4.63
CA PHE A 99 -3.73 -1.47 -6.09
C PHE A 99 -3.02 -0.29 -6.73
N CYS A 100 -3.51 0.92 -6.46
CA CYS A 100 -2.97 2.14 -7.03
C CYS A 100 -3.04 3.32 -6.06
N VAL A 101 -2.13 4.26 -6.28
CA VAL A 101 -2.13 5.58 -5.65
C VAL A 101 -2.09 6.61 -6.76
N LYS A 102 -3.02 7.55 -6.70
CA LYS A 102 -3.22 8.57 -7.72
C LYS A 102 -3.21 9.95 -7.08
N ILE A 103 -2.54 10.91 -7.72
CA ILE A 103 -2.69 12.32 -7.37
C ILE A 103 -3.90 12.86 -8.12
N LYS A 104 -5.05 12.89 -7.44
CA LYS A 104 -6.35 13.25 -8.05
C LYS A 104 -6.42 14.74 -8.41
N GLU A 105 -5.89 15.60 -7.55
CA GLU A 105 -5.96 17.05 -7.70
C GLU A 105 -4.68 17.71 -7.16
N LEU A 106 -4.20 18.74 -7.86
CA LEU A 106 -3.15 19.64 -7.38
C LEU A 106 -3.77 20.92 -6.82
N ARG A 107 -3.19 21.45 -5.74
CA ARG A 107 -3.72 22.60 -5.01
C ARG A 107 -2.73 23.76 -5.01
N ARG A 108 -3.21 24.92 -4.58
CA ARG A 108 -2.41 26.15 -4.35
C ARG A 108 -1.58 26.59 -5.57
N GLY A 109 -2.10 26.36 -6.78
CA GLY A 109 -1.49 26.83 -8.02
C GLY A 109 -0.43 25.90 -8.63
N LEU A 110 -0.09 24.78 -7.99
CA LEU A 110 0.83 23.79 -8.54
C LEU A 110 0.29 23.24 -9.88
N GLN A 111 1.14 23.22 -10.92
CA GLN A 111 0.76 22.83 -12.28
C GLN A 111 1.45 21.53 -12.70
N TRP A 112 0.78 20.77 -13.57
CA TRP A 112 1.37 19.62 -14.24
C TRP A 112 2.38 20.07 -15.32
N PRO A 113 3.39 19.26 -15.65
CA PRO A 113 3.80 18.02 -14.97
C PRO A 113 4.55 18.31 -13.66
N ILE A 114 4.47 17.40 -12.71
CA ILE A 114 5.20 17.48 -11.43
C ILE A 114 6.22 16.35 -11.30
N HIS A 115 7.30 16.61 -10.59
CA HIS A 115 8.35 15.65 -10.28
C HIS A 115 8.23 15.22 -8.81
N VAL A 116 7.70 14.03 -8.58
CA VAL A 116 7.34 13.53 -7.26
C VAL A 116 8.39 12.56 -6.73
N PHE A 117 8.76 12.73 -5.47
CA PHE A 117 9.62 11.81 -4.74
C PHE A 117 9.16 11.69 -3.28
N GLY A 118 9.81 10.82 -2.50
CA GLY A 118 9.43 10.49 -1.14
C GLY A 118 8.87 9.08 -1.04
N LEU A 119 8.02 8.83 -0.05
CA LEU A 119 7.56 7.48 0.25
C LEU A 119 6.06 7.40 0.57
N ILE A 120 5.53 6.21 0.37
CA ILE A 120 4.28 5.73 0.95
C ILE A 120 4.56 4.37 1.57
N ALA A 121 4.14 4.18 2.81
CA ALA A 121 4.30 2.93 3.53
C ALA A 121 3.01 2.54 4.26
N ALA A 122 2.72 1.24 4.28
CA ALA A 122 1.75 0.68 5.20
C ALA A 122 2.46 0.30 6.51
N ARG A 123 1.76 0.43 7.64
CA ARG A 123 2.22 0.00 8.96
C ARG A 123 1.14 -0.88 9.57
N ASP A 124 1.46 -2.16 9.73
CA ASP A 124 0.57 -3.13 10.36
C ASP A 124 1.06 -3.54 11.76
N THR A 125 0.32 -4.43 12.41
CA THR A 125 0.58 -4.83 13.80
C THR A 125 1.76 -5.80 13.95
N ILE A 126 2.27 -6.37 12.85
CA ILE A 126 3.32 -7.39 12.93
C ILE A 126 4.59 -6.78 13.54
N ASP A 127 5.03 -5.65 12.97
CA ASP A 127 6.22 -4.95 13.46
C ASP A 127 6.11 -3.43 13.49
N HIS A 128 4.97 -2.86 13.09
CA HIS A 128 4.70 -1.41 13.00
C HIS A 128 5.68 -0.58 12.16
N ASN A 129 6.65 -1.22 11.52
CA ASN A 129 7.66 -0.59 10.69
C ASN A 129 7.09 -0.30 9.29
N ARG A 130 7.78 0.54 8.52
CA ARG A 130 7.38 0.86 7.16
C ARG A 130 7.44 -0.37 6.26
N ASN A 131 6.29 -0.88 5.85
CA ASN A 131 6.15 -1.79 4.73
C ASN A 131 6.00 -0.93 3.46
N MET A 132 7.10 -0.74 2.72
CA MET A 132 7.20 0.25 1.66
C MET A 132 6.30 -0.10 0.48
N VAL A 133 5.49 0.84 0.03
CA VAL A 133 4.57 0.72 -1.11
C VAL A 133 5.08 1.53 -2.31
N PHE A 134 5.56 2.73 -2.03
CA PHE A 134 6.26 3.61 -2.96
C PHE A 134 7.47 4.18 -2.23
N ASP A 135 8.63 4.22 -2.87
CA ASP A 135 9.84 4.80 -2.32
C ASP A 135 10.73 5.29 -3.47
N ARG A 136 10.95 6.60 -3.53
CA ARG A 136 11.81 7.23 -4.52
C ARG A 136 12.60 8.37 -3.92
N THR A 137 13.88 8.43 -4.28
CA THR A 137 14.76 9.53 -3.92
C THR A 137 14.48 10.76 -4.79
N ARG A 138 15.00 11.92 -4.38
CA ARG A 138 14.92 13.17 -5.16
C ARG A 138 15.57 13.05 -6.54
N ASP A 139 16.64 12.27 -6.65
CA ASP A 139 17.39 12.08 -7.89
C ASP A 139 16.70 11.09 -8.84
N ASP A 140 15.94 10.13 -8.31
CA ASP A 140 15.08 9.21 -9.08
C ASP A 140 13.59 9.60 -8.99
N CYS A 141 13.25 10.90 -8.99
CA CYS A 141 11.86 11.33 -8.91
C CYS A 141 11.01 10.81 -10.09
N GLN A 142 9.74 10.50 -9.83
CA GLN A 142 8.77 10.13 -10.86
C GLN A 142 8.10 11.39 -11.43
N THR A 143 8.06 11.53 -12.75
CA THR A 143 7.26 12.58 -13.39
C THR A 143 5.81 12.11 -13.50
N LEU A 144 4.87 12.92 -13.01
CA LEU A 144 3.44 12.70 -13.18
C LEU A 144 2.86 13.80 -14.07
N THR A 145 1.89 13.43 -14.91
CA THR A 145 1.15 14.37 -15.76
C THR A 145 -0.34 14.32 -15.44
N GLN A 146 -1.12 15.21 -16.06
CA GLN A 146 -2.56 15.18 -15.90
C GLN A 146 -3.18 13.91 -16.49
N GLU A 147 -2.59 13.39 -17.57
CA GLU A 147 -3.00 12.16 -18.26
C GLU A 147 -2.54 10.90 -17.52
N ASP A 148 -1.39 10.95 -16.86
CA ASP A 148 -0.87 9.85 -16.03
C ASP A 148 -0.49 10.33 -14.60
N PRO A 149 -1.49 10.47 -13.72
CA PRO A 149 -1.30 10.93 -12.35
C PRO A 149 -1.03 9.78 -11.35
N TYR A 150 -0.63 8.59 -11.81
CA TYR A 150 -0.47 7.40 -10.95
C TYR A 150 0.98 7.21 -10.49
N LEU A 151 1.17 6.95 -9.20
CA LEU A 151 2.47 6.56 -8.67
C LEU A 151 2.79 5.12 -9.08
N LEU A 152 4.01 4.90 -9.57
CA LEU A 152 4.49 3.55 -9.87
C LEU A 152 4.90 2.87 -8.56
N LEU A 153 4.00 2.05 -8.04
CA LEU A 153 4.20 1.31 -6.79
C LEU A 153 5.24 0.21 -6.97
N THR A 154 6.06 -0.02 -5.94
CA THR A 154 7.11 -1.07 -5.90
C THR A 154 6.87 -2.10 -4.81
N GLY A 155 5.89 -1.88 -3.94
CA GLY A 155 5.54 -2.79 -2.86
C GLY A 155 4.04 -3.12 -2.77
N PRO A 156 3.56 -3.61 -1.62
CA PRO A 156 4.29 -3.73 -0.36
C PRO A 156 5.43 -4.76 -0.43
N THR A 157 6.40 -4.66 0.49
CA THR A 157 7.52 -5.61 0.63
C THR A 157 7.04 -7.01 1.00
N ARG A 158 5.95 -7.09 1.77
CA ARG A 158 5.24 -8.30 2.20
C ARG A 158 3.74 -8.00 2.32
N ALA A 159 2.88 -8.99 2.50
CA ALA A 159 1.45 -8.78 2.73
C ALA A 159 1.23 -7.88 3.96
N VAL A 160 0.21 -7.02 3.87
CA VAL A 160 -0.16 -6.08 4.92
C VAL A 160 -1.26 -6.72 5.75
N VAL A 161 -0.95 -7.12 6.98
CA VAL A 161 -1.84 -7.95 7.80
C VAL A 161 -2.79 -7.09 8.64
N VAL A 162 -4.07 -7.40 8.63
CA VAL A 162 -5.11 -6.70 9.40
C VAL A 162 -5.46 -7.49 10.66
N CYS A 163 -4.87 -7.08 11.78
CA CYS A 163 -5.28 -7.53 13.11
C CYS A 163 -5.52 -6.36 14.07
N ASP A 164 -4.77 -5.27 13.93
CA ASP A 164 -5.06 -3.96 14.51
C ASP A 164 -5.16 -2.93 13.38
N PRO A 165 -5.54 -1.66 13.67
CA PRO A 165 -5.58 -0.63 12.65
C PRO A 165 -4.29 -0.57 11.84
N VAL A 166 -4.39 -0.83 10.54
CA VAL A 166 -3.30 -0.62 9.59
C VAL A 166 -3.26 0.86 9.25
N TYR A 167 -2.08 1.48 9.37
CA TYR A 167 -1.90 2.88 9.02
C TYR A 167 -1.23 3.00 7.65
N LEU A 168 -1.71 3.96 6.85
CA LEU A 168 -0.98 4.43 5.68
C LEU A 168 -0.26 5.71 6.03
N GLU A 169 1.06 5.71 5.85
CA GLU A 169 1.91 6.89 5.93
C GLU A 169 2.25 7.35 4.51
N ALA A 170 1.99 8.63 4.21
CA ALA A 170 2.41 9.27 2.97
C ALA A 170 3.27 10.49 3.30
N VAL A 171 4.49 10.50 2.77
CA VAL A 171 5.46 11.60 2.86
C VAL A 171 5.99 11.84 1.46
N LEU A 172 5.20 12.55 0.65
CA LEU A 172 5.51 12.86 -0.74
C LEU A 172 5.88 14.33 -0.88
N ARG A 173 6.85 14.60 -1.74
CA ARG A 173 7.35 15.94 -2.05
C ARG A 173 7.37 16.17 -3.55
N VAL A 174 7.20 17.42 -3.95
CA VAL A 174 7.45 17.88 -5.31
C VAL A 174 8.84 18.50 -5.39
N LYS A 175 9.61 18.12 -6.40
CA LYS A 175 10.98 18.57 -6.63
C LYS A 175 10.98 20.00 -7.17
N GLY A 176 11.63 20.91 -6.45
CA GLY A 176 11.96 22.26 -6.90
C GLY A 176 13.26 22.30 -7.70
N SER A 177 13.65 23.48 -8.17
CA SER A 177 14.92 23.66 -8.92
C SER A 177 16.12 23.34 -8.02
N THR A 178 15.98 23.65 -6.74
CA THR A 178 16.94 23.38 -5.65
C THR A 178 16.26 22.62 -4.52
N GLU A 179 17.02 21.98 -3.64
CA GLU A 179 16.44 21.24 -2.50
C GLU A 179 15.65 22.14 -1.54
N SER A 180 16.04 23.41 -1.42
CA SER A 180 15.34 24.42 -0.62
C SER A 180 13.99 24.83 -1.21
N GLU A 181 13.75 24.55 -2.50
CA GLU A 181 12.48 24.81 -3.18
C GLU A 181 11.56 23.58 -3.21
N ASP A 182 11.98 22.44 -2.64
CA ASP A 182 11.14 21.24 -2.59
C ASP A 182 9.99 21.42 -1.59
N GLU A 183 8.75 21.23 -2.05
CA GLU A 183 7.55 21.41 -1.24
C GLU A 183 6.87 20.07 -0.92
N ASP A 184 6.13 20.00 0.20
CA ASP A 184 5.35 18.82 0.53
C ASP A 184 4.15 18.70 -0.42
N LEU A 185 4.05 17.57 -1.12
CA LEU A 185 2.92 17.25 -1.98
C LEU A 185 1.75 16.67 -1.18
N SER A 186 2.05 15.69 -0.34
CA SER A 186 1.12 14.98 0.56
C SER A 186 1.87 14.58 1.81
N PHE A 187 1.34 14.92 2.99
CA PHE A 187 1.96 14.58 4.26
C PHE A 187 0.91 14.18 5.29
N PHE A 188 0.70 12.86 5.48
CA PHE A 188 -0.30 12.36 6.42
C PHE A 188 0.02 10.94 6.92
N THR A 189 -0.61 10.56 8.03
CA THR A 189 -0.65 9.16 8.51
C THR A 189 -2.05 8.85 9.00
N VAL A 190 -2.74 7.93 8.33
CA VAL A 190 -4.18 7.68 8.52
C VAL A 190 -4.47 6.19 8.70
N PRO A 191 -5.42 5.81 9.58
CA PRO A 191 -5.86 4.42 9.66
C PRO A 191 -6.68 4.04 8.42
N LEU A 192 -6.32 2.94 7.76
CA LEU A 192 -7.07 2.37 6.64
C LEU A 192 -8.20 1.44 7.07
N THR A 193 -8.08 0.86 8.27
CA THR A 193 -9.05 -0.08 8.82
C THR A 193 -9.62 0.47 10.11
N ASP A 194 -10.93 0.37 10.28
CA ASP A 194 -11.63 0.72 11.51
C ASP A 194 -12.04 -0.54 12.29
N VAL A 195 -12.82 -0.35 13.36
CA VAL A 195 -13.38 -1.45 14.16
C VAL A 195 -14.41 -2.29 13.41
N ASN A 196 -15.00 -1.76 12.32
CA ASN A 196 -16.02 -2.41 11.52
C ASN A 196 -15.39 -3.09 10.31
N ARG A 197 -14.73 -4.23 10.57
CA ARG A 197 -14.11 -5.04 9.51
C ARG A 197 -15.16 -5.56 8.53
N PRO A 198 -14.95 -5.41 7.21
CA PRO A 198 -15.75 -6.08 6.20
C PRO A 198 -15.79 -7.60 6.46
N ARG A 199 -16.94 -8.21 6.19
CA ARG A 199 -17.10 -9.67 6.29
C ARG A 199 -16.69 -10.42 5.03
N GLU A 200 -16.58 -9.69 3.93
CA GLU A 200 -16.31 -10.20 2.59
C GLU A 200 -15.20 -9.35 1.97
N THR A 201 -14.49 -9.93 1.00
CA THR A 201 -13.47 -9.21 0.24
C THR A 201 -14.12 -8.06 -0.53
N CYS A 202 -13.55 -6.86 -0.44
CA CYS A 202 -14.10 -5.70 -1.12
C CYS A 202 -13.04 -4.70 -1.55
N LEU A 203 -13.35 -3.93 -2.60
CA LEU A 203 -12.55 -2.81 -3.06
C LEU A 203 -12.96 -1.53 -2.31
N ILE A 204 -11.97 -0.78 -1.83
CA ILE A 204 -12.16 0.47 -1.10
C ILE A 204 -11.33 1.55 -1.77
N THR A 205 -11.97 2.68 -2.07
CA THR A 205 -11.31 3.91 -2.51
C THR A 205 -11.48 4.99 -1.46
N ARG A 206 -10.38 5.67 -1.12
CA ARG A 206 -10.34 6.77 -0.14
C ARG A 206 -9.56 7.94 -0.74
N GLU A 207 -9.93 9.14 -0.34
CA GLU A 207 -9.26 10.37 -0.74
C GLU A 207 -8.74 11.11 0.48
N TYR A 208 -7.51 11.61 0.38
CA TYR A 208 -6.82 12.33 1.44
C TYR A 208 -6.29 13.64 0.88
N THR A 209 -6.88 14.73 1.32
CA THR A 209 -6.41 16.08 0.98
C THR A 209 -5.43 16.55 2.03
N SER A 210 -4.17 16.72 1.64
CA SER A 210 -3.12 17.26 2.51
C SER A 210 -2.12 18.03 1.66
N LYS A 211 -1.62 19.14 2.19
CA LYS A 211 -0.63 20.01 1.57
C LYS A 211 -1.06 20.49 0.18
N LEU A 212 -0.29 20.14 -0.86
CA LEU A 212 -0.47 20.60 -2.23
C LEU A 212 -1.29 19.64 -3.09
N SER A 213 -1.88 18.58 -2.52
CA SER A 213 -2.65 17.62 -3.32
C SER A 213 -3.84 16.97 -2.60
N THR A 214 -4.68 16.35 -3.41
CA THR A 214 -5.60 15.29 -2.97
C THR A 214 -5.09 13.97 -3.52
N LEU A 215 -4.71 13.06 -2.64
CA LEU A 215 -4.27 11.70 -2.96
C LEU A 215 -5.47 10.75 -2.90
N GLU A 216 -5.71 10.02 -3.98
CA GLU A 216 -6.70 8.94 -4.06
C GLU A 216 -5.98 7.59 -3.94
N LEU A 217 -6.39 6.79 -2.96
CA LEU A 217 -5.88 5.46 -2.68
C LEU A 217 -6.96 4.44 -3.00
N THR A 218 -6.64 3.43 -3.80
CA THR A 218 -7.51 2.26 -4.00
C THR A 218 -6.82 1.01 -3.49
N PHE A 219 -7.50 0.29 -2.59
CA PHE A 219 -7.00 -0.94 -1.98
C PHE A 219 -8.13 -1.94 -1.77
N GLY A 220 -7.80 -3.23 -1.77
CA GLY A 220 -8.71 -4.31 -1.41
C GLY A 220 -8.57 -4.66 0.07
N TYR A 221 -9.69 -4.86 0.75
CA TYR A 221 -9.73 -5.61 1.99
C TYR A 221 -9.96 -7.08 1.62
N VAL A 222 -8.99 -7.96 1.85
CA VAL A 222 -9.05 -9.37 1.42
C VAL A 222 -9.25 -10.24 2.65
N VAL A 223 -10.37 -10.96 2.70
CA VAL A 223 -10.67 -11.87 3.82
C VAL A 223 -10.02 -13.23 3.59
N ARG A 224 -9.63 -13.89 4.68
CA ARG A 224 -9.05 -15.25 4.67
C ARG A 224 -7.97 -15.39 3.58
N SER A 225 -6.95 -14.55 3.66
CA SER A 225 -5.93 -14.39 2.64
C SER A 225 -4.60 -15.01 3.04
N VAL A 226 -3.89 -15.54 2.03
CA VAL A 226 -2.48 -15.91 2.09
C VAL A 226 -1.64 -14.94 1.26
N GLU A 227 -0.34 -14.86 1.55
CA GLU A 227 0.60 -14.13 0.72
C GLU A 227 1.03 -14.99 -0.47
N ALA A 228 0.90 -14.43 -1.67
CA ALA A 228 1.49 -14.95 -2.88
C ALA A 228 2.65 -14.04 -3.32
N THR A 229 3.84 -14.62 -3.49
CA THR A 229 4.97 -13.93 -4.08
C THR A 229 5.32 -14.50 -5.43
N ILE A 230 5.25 -13.66 -6.45
CA ILE A 230 5.33 -14.05 -7.86
C ILE A 230 6.74 -13.81 -8.38
N LYS A 231 7.27 -14.81 -9.09
CA LYS A 231 8.50 -14.74 -9.87
C LYS A 231 8.19 -15.16 -11.31
N ALA A 232 8.91 -14.59 -12.26
CA ALA A 232 8.85 -14.96 -13.66
C ALA A 232 10.26 -15.21 -14.17
N ARG A 233 10.45 -16.28 -14.94
CA ARG A 233 11.74 -16.66 -15.51
C ARG A 233 11.57 -17.11 -16.96
N ILE A 234 12.40 -16.62 -17.86
CA ILE A 234 12.48 -17.13 -19.23
C ILE A 234 13.23 -18.46 -19.21
N VAL A 235 12.58 -19.53 -19.67
CA VAL A 235 13.13 -20.90 -19.66
C VAL A 235 13.45 -21.43 -21.05
N ASP A 236 12.83 -20.86 -22.09
CA ASP A 236 13.07 -21.21 -23.49
C ASP A 236 12.86 -19.98 -24.38
N GLY A 237 13.66 -19.85 -25.43
CA GLY A 237 13.68 -18.65 -26.29
C GLY A 237 14.35 -17.43 -25.64
N SER A 238 14.05 -16.25 -26.17
CA SER A 238 14.66 -14.98 -25.71
C SER A 238 13.67 -13.82 -25.82
N TRP A 239 13.75 -12.87 -24.89
CA TRP A 239 12.97 -11.63 -24.99
C TRP A 239 13.53 -10.72 -26.11
N PRO A 240 12.71 -10.30 -27.09
CA PRO A 240 13.18 -9.47 -28.20
C PRO A 240 13.33 -8.00 -27.77
N GLU A 241 14.34 -7.70 -26.95
CA GLU A 241 14.59 -6.34 -26.42
C GLU A 241 14.81 -5.31 -27.53
N GLU A 242 15.41 -5.71 -28.66
CA GLU A 242 15.75 -4.82 -29.78
C GLU A 242 14.52 -4.37 -30.59
N ASP A 243 13.45 -5.15 -30.57
CA ASP A 243 12.23 -4.89 -31.37
C ASP A 243 11.32 -3.83 -30.74
N GLY A 244 11.72 -3.27 -29.59
CA GLY A 244 10.87 -2.38 -28.81
C GLY A 244 9.66 -3.08 -28.19
N SER A 245 9.66 -4.41 -28.17
CA SER A 245 8.57 -5.19 -27.57
C SER A 245 8.48 -4.91 -26.07
N SER A 246 7.25 -4.74 -25.59
CA SER A 246 6.97 -4.52 -24.18
C SER A 246 6.03 -5.58 -23.60
N ALA A 247 6.02 -5.72 -22.28
CA ALA A 247 5.10 -6.58 -21.57
C ALA A 247 4.49 -5.87 -20.37
N ARG A 248 3.26 -6.29 -20.08
CA ARG A 248 2.56 -5.99 -18.85
C ARG A 248 2.22 -7.29 -18.13
N PHE A 249 2.65 -7.37 -16.88
CA PHE A 249 2.34 -8.48 -15.98
C PHE A 249 1.35 -7.98 -14.92
N THR A 250 0.24 -8.67 -14.77
CA THR A 250 -0.81 -8.32 -13.82
C THR A 250 -1.23 -9.54 -13.02
N ALA A 251 -1.58 -9.35 -11.75
CA ALA A 251 -2.12 -10.40 -10.89
C ALA A 251 -3.45 -9.98 -10.25
N CYS A 252 -4.42 -10.89 -10.22
CA CYS A 252 -5.77 -10.65 -9.72
C CYS A 252 -6.19 -11.78 -8.76
N THR A 253 -7.01 -11.44 -7.76
CA THR A 253 -7.68 -12.43 -6.91
C THR A 253 -9.17 -12.50 -7.20
N SER A 254 -9.83 -13.61 -6.84
CA SER A 254 -11.17 -13.98 -7.31
C SER A 254 -12.25 -12.91 -7.16
N SER A 255 -12.37 -12.28 -6.00
CA SER A 255 -13.38 -11.26 -5.74
C SER A 255 -13.00 -9.88 -6.32
N LEU A 256 -11.76 -9.71 -6.77
CA LEU A 256 -11.20 -8.44 -7.26
C LEU A 256 -10.65 -8.57 -8.69
N LYS A 257 -11.23 -9.44 -9.53
CA LYS A 257 -10.76 -9.71 -10.91
C LYS A 257 -10.65 -8.49 -11.82
N HIS A 258 -11.40 -7.43 -11.53
CA HIS A 258 -11.37 -6.17 -12.30
C HIS A 258 -10.30 -5.18 -11.80
N ASN A 259 -9.57 -5.50 -10.75
CA ASN A 259 -8.54 -4.66 -10.15
C ASN A 259 -7.25 -5.48 -10.03
N GLY A 260 -6.42 -5.39 -11.06
CA GLY A 260 -5.15 -6.10 -11.11
C GLY A 260 -4.03 -5.37 -10.37
N VAL A 261 -3.21 -6.13 -9.66
CA VAL A 261 -1.91 -5.68 -9.16
C VAL A 261 -0.93 -5.66 -10.33
N LEU A 262 -0.48 -4.47 -10.71
CA LEU A 262 0.53 -4.30 -11.75
C LEU A 262 1.90 -4.78 -11.25
N LEU A 263 2.35 -5.95 -11.70
CA LEU A 263 3.65 -6.52 -11.32
C LEU A 263 4.80 -5.90 -12.11
N LEU A 264 4.56 -5.62 -13.39
CA LEU A 264 5.50 -4.97 -14.30
C LEU A 264 4.72 -4.31 -15.44
N ASP A 265 5.13 -3.10 -15.83
CA ASP A 265 4.82 -2.52 -17.14
C ASP A 265 6.13 -2.05 -17.76
N SER A 266 6.56 -2.70 -18.84
CA SER A 266 7.78 -2.35 -19.56
C SER A 266 7.53 -1.44 -20.76
N GLY A 267 6.28 -1.02 -21.00
CA GLY A 267 5.90 -0.07 -22.03
C GLY A 267 6.13 1.37 -21.61
N ASP A 268 6.28 1.63 -20.31
CA ASP A 268 6.74 2.92 -19.80
C ASP A 268 8.17 3.18 -20.31
N LYS A 269 8.34 4.27 -21.06
CA LYS A 269 9.59 4.68 -21.73
C LYS A 269 10.81 4.71 -20.81
N ARG A 270 10.62 4.70 -19.49
CA ARG A 270 11.68 4.71 -18.48
C ARG A 270 12.16 3.32 -18.04
N ARG A 271 11.44 2.24 -18.32
CA ARG A 271 11.78 0.90 -17.80
C ARG A 271 11.67 -0.16 -18.89
N LYS A 272 12.80 -0.46 -19.52
CA LYS A 272 12.95 -1.72 -20.25
C LYS A 272 12.76 -2.89 -19.30
N MET A 273 12.12 -3.95 -19.79
CA MET A 273 12.08 -5.22 -19.07
C MET A 273 13.53 -5.67 -18.85
N ARG A 274 13.92 -5.89 -17.60
CA ARG A 274 15.25 -6.39 -17.25
C ARG A 274 15.15 -7.89 -17.05
N VAL A 275 16.00 -8.63 -17.76
CA VAL A 275 16.18 -10.06 -17.57
C VAL A 275 17.62 -10.27 -17.11
N ASP A 276 17.81 -11.01 -16.01
CA ASP A 276 19.14 -11.33 -15.53
C ASP A 276 19.77 -12.54 -16.27
N ALA A 277 21.00 -12.90 -15.88
CA ALA A 277 21.73 -14.00 -16.52
C ALA A 277 21.05 -15.37 -16.35
N ASP A 278 20.19 -15.53 -15.36
CA ASP A 278 19.44 -16.76 -15.07
C ASP A 278 18.04 -16.74 -15.72
N GLY A 279 17.74 -15.71 -16.53
CA GLY A 279 16.46 -15.53 -17.21
C GLY A 279 15.38 -14.92 -16.32
N VAL A 280 15.68 -14.51 -15.08
CA VAL A 280 14.66 -13.98 -14.17
C VAL A 280 14.25 -12.59 -14.60
N VAL A 281 12.94 -12.40 -14.72
CA VAL A 281 12.33 -11.12 -15.08
C VAL A 281 12.25 -10.22 -13.84
N GLY A 282 12.81 -9.02 -13.95
CA GLY A 282 12.78 -8.00 -12.90
C GLY A 282 11.40 -7.36 -12.74
N LEU A 283 10.48 -8.06 -12.07
CA LEU A 283 9.17 -7.51 -11.68
C LEU A 283 9.34 -6.35 -10.70
N SER A 284 8.57 -5.28 -10.89
CA SER A 284 8.58 -4.09 -10.01
C SER A 284 7.82 -4.34 -8.71
N ARG A 285 6.79 -5.20 -8.74
CA ARG A 285 6.06 -5.70 -7.58
C ARG A 285 5.95 -7.21 -7.68
N ARG A 286 5.94 -7.89 -6.54
CA ARG A 286 5.91 -9.36 -6.49
C ARG A 286 4.88 -9.91 -5.51
N VAL A 287 4.45 -9.13 -4.53
CA VAL A 287 3.58 -9.58 -3.44
C VAL A 287 2.13 -9.25 -3.73
N VAL A 288 1.27 -10.25 -3.62
CA VAL A 288 -0.17 -10.16 -3.79
C VAL A 288 -0.86 -10.89 -2.63
N SER A 289 -1.89 -10.28 -2.06
CA SER A 289 -2.81 -10.94 -1.12
C SER A 289 -3.89 -11.68 -1.89
N VAL A 290 -4.01 -12.98 -1.66
CA VAL A 290 -4.94 -13.85 -2.40
C VAL A 290 -5.92 -14.49 -1.42
N GLU A 291 -7.20 -14.50 -1.77
CA GLU A 291 -8.24 -15.20 -1.00
C GLU A 291 -7.97 -16.71 -1.02
N PHE A 292 -7.89 -17.36 0.15
CA PHE A 292 -7.52 -18.77 0.31
C PHE A 292 -8.48 -19.74 -0.40
N GLU A 293 -9.78 -19.44 -0.39
CA GLU A 293 -10.81 -20.21 -1.12
C GLU A 293 -11.07 -19.68 -2.54
N GLY A 294 -10.19 -18.78 -3.02
CA GLY A 294 -10.26 -18.20 -4.34
C GLY A 294 -9.23 -18.77 -5.31
N GLU A 295 -8.81 -17.94 -6.25
CA GLU A 295 -7.78 -18.23 -7.23
C GLU A 295 -6.88 -17.00 -7.35
N LEU A 296 -5.61 -17.23 -7.69
CA LEU A 296 -4.72 -16.20 -8.21
C LEU A 296 -4.68 -16.33 -9.73
N GLU A 297 -5.07 -15.29 -10.45
CA GLU A 297 -4.88 -15.20 -11.89
C GLU A 297 -3.67 -14.31 -12.18
N VAL A 298 -2.75 -14.79 -13.01
CA VAL A 298 -1.62 -14.01 -13.52
C VAL A 298 -1.77 -13.89 -15.02
N SER A 299 -1.76 -12.66 -15.52
CA SER A 299 -1.83 -12.35 -16.95
C SER A 299 -0.56 -11.68 -17.44
N VAL A 300 -0.14 -12.08 -18.63
CA VAL A 300 0.99 -11.50 -19.36
C VAL A 300 0.47 -11.01 -20.71
N VAL A 301 0.48 -9.70 -20.89
CA VAL A 301 0.12 -9.05 -22.17
C VAL A 301 1.40 -8.53 -22.79
N THR A 302 1.65 -8.91 -24.03
CA THR A 302 2.81 -8.45 -24.80
C THR A 302 2.35 -7.47 -25.88
N PHE A 303 3.16 -6.47 -26.17
CA PHE A 303 2.89 -5.45 -27.17
C PHE A 303 4.02 -5.42 -28.19
N ASP A 304 3.67 -5.15 -29.44
CA ASP A 304 4.68 -4.82 -30.45
C ASP A 304 5.27 -3.42 -30.19
N GLY A 305 6.33 -3.06 -30.91
CA GLY A 305 7.01 -1.77 -30.74
C GLY A 305 6.15 -0.52 -30.96
N SER A 306 4.90 -0.66 -31.43
CA SER A 306 3.94 0.45 -31.50
C SER A 306 3.23 0.71 -30.16
N ASN A 307 3.19 -0.28 -29.25
CA ASN A 307 2.38 -0.29 -28.02
C ASN A 307 0.88 -0.01 -28.23
N ILE A 308 0.37 -0.05 -29.47
CA ILE A 308 -1.03 0.25 -29.80
C ILE A 308 -1.87 -1.03 -29.76
N CYS A 309 -1.34 -2.14 -30.26
CA CYS A 309 -2.03 -3.43 -30.27
C CYS A 309 -1.29 -4.44 -29.40
N SER A 310 -2.04 -5.17 -28.56
CA SER A 310 -1.50 -6.36 -27.92
C SER A 310 -1.17 -7.39 -28.99
N LYS A 311 0.03 -7.95 -28.91
CA LYS A 311 0.52 -9.01 -29.80
C LYS A 311 0.04 -10.38 -29.31
N MET A 312 0.03 -10.58 -28.00
CA MET A 312 -0.38 -11.81 -27.34
C MET A 312 -0.86 -11.51 -25.93
N GLU A 313 -1.85 -12.25 -25.47
CA GLU A 313 -2.32 -12.27 -24.10
C GLU A 313 -2.35 -13.72 -23.63
N ALA A 314 -1.75 -13.97 -22.47
CA ALA A 314 -1.66 -15.29 -21.89
C ALA A 314 -2.00 -15.20 -20.40
N GLU A 315 -2.85 -16.11 -19.94
CA GLU A 315 -3.41 -16.12 -18.59
C GLU A 315 -3.22 -17.49 -17.96
N ILE A 316 -2.91 -17.51 -16.67
CA ILE A 316 -2.80 -18.72 -15.86
C ILE A 316 -3.47 -18.50 -14.52
N ARG A 317 -3.97 -19.59 -13.95
CA ARG A 317 -4.62 -19.58 -12.64
C ARG A 317 -3.93 -20.56 -11.71
N PHE A 318 -3.83 -20.16 -10.45
CA PHE A 318 -3.30 -20.97 -9.37
C PHE A 318 -4.33 -21.08 -8.26
N VAL A 319 -4.42 -22.28 -7.68
CA VAL A 319 -5.14 -22.52 -6.43
C VAL A 319 -4.20 -22.12 -5.29
N PRO A 320 -4.65 -21.26 -4.35
CA PRO A 320 -3.85 -20.88 -3.20
C PRO A 320 -3.50 -22.08 -2.32
N GLU A 321 -2.27 -22.09 -1.82
CA GLU A 321 -1.79 -23.07 -0.85
C GLU A 321 -1.39 -22.35 0.45
N GLU A 322 -1.32 -23.09 1.56
CA GLU A 322 -0.85 -22.54 2.83
C GLU A 322 0.67 -22.27 2.80
N VAL A 323 1.41 -23.19 2.19
CA VAL A 323 2.87 -23.28 2.22
C VAL A 323 3.32 -23.95 0.92
N GLY A 324 4.47 -23.53 0.37
CA GLY A 324 5.09 -24.17 -0.78
C GLY A 324 5.07 -23.30 -2.03
N GLU A 325 5.42 -23.90 -3.16
CA GLU A 325 5.52 -23.22 -4.44
C GLU A 325 4.68 -23.94 -5.49
N SER A 326 3.88 -23.18 -6.24
CA SER A 326 3.23 -23.66 -7.46
C SER A 326 3.94 -23.06 -8.67
N CYS A 327 4.09 -23.84 -9.73
CA CYS A 327 4.89 -23.46 -10.89
C CYS A 327 4.18 -23.87 -12.18
N VAL A 328 4.09 -22.96 -13.14
CA VAL A 328 3.44 -23.19 -14.44
C VAL A 328 4.27 -22.53 -15.55
N GLU A 329 4.46 -23.25 -16.66
CA GLU A 329 5.03 -22.69 -17.88
C GLU A 329 3.94 -22.02 -18.73
N LEU A 330 4.26 -20.85 -19.26
CA LEU A 330 3.43 -19.98 -20.08
C LEU A 330 4.16 -19.67 -21.38
N ASP A 331 3.52 -19.92 -22.52
CA ASP A 331 4.04 -19.53 -23.83
C ASP A 331 3.52 -18.15 -24.20
N VAL A 332 4.43 -17.17 -24.34
CA VAL A 332 4.09 -15.79 -24.74
C VAL A 332 4.41 -15.51 -26.21
N GLY A 333 4.60 -16.55 -27.01
CA GLY A 333 4.73 -16.52 -28.47
C GLY A 333 6.17 -16.39 -28.98
N PHE A 334 7.03 -15.64 -28.29
CA PHE A 334 8.47 -15.51 -28.65
C PHE A 334 9.41 -16.16 -27.63
N CYS A 335 8.92 -16.45 -26.43
CA CYS A 335 9.65 -17.20 -25.41
C CYS A 335 8.66 -17.96 -24.52
N LYS A 336 9.15 -18.97 -23.81
CA LYS A 336 8.41 -19.61 -22.73
C LYS A 336 8.88 -19.05 -21.41
N MET A 337 7.93 -18.70 -20.57
CA MET A 337 8.14 -18.18 -19.24
C MET A 337 7.61 -19.15 -18.20
N GLU A 338 8.41 -19.45 -17.21
CA GLU A 338 7.97 -20.10 -16.00
C GLU A 338 7.47 -19.03 -15.02
N ILE A 339 6.24 -19.16 -14.55
CA ILE A 339 5.68 -18.36 -13.47
C ILE A 339 5.66 -19.23 -12.21
N THR A 340 6.36 -18.78 -11.18
CA THR A 340 6.41 -19.42 -9.87
C THR A 340 5.68 -18.54 -8.86
N VAL A 341 4.79 -19.15 -8.09
CA VAL A 341 4.09 -18.52 -6.97
C VAL A 341 4.54 -19.21 -5.70
N ALA A 342 5.23 -18.47 -4.84
CA ALA A 342 5.55 -18.89 -3.49
C ALA A 342 4.41 -18.49 -2.56
N TRP A 343 3.77 -19.48 -1.94
CA TRP A 343 2.68 -19.31 -1.00
C TRP A 343 3.21 -19.24 0.41
N SER A 344 2.64 -18.35 1.22
CA SER A 344 2.96 -18.24 2.63
C SER A 344 1.73 -17.85 3.42
N CYS A 345 1.39 -18.68 4.40
CA CYS A 345 0.56 -18.28 5.53
C CYS A 345 1.16 -17.08 6.24
N LEU A 346 0.34 -16.45 7.08
CA LEU A 346 0.67 -15.22 7.79
C LEU A 346 0.53 -15.50 9.29
N SER A 347 1.58 -15.16 10.04
CA SER A 347 1.60 -15.25 11.50
C SER A 347 1.56 -13.84 12.08
N LEU A 348 0.75 -13.64 13.12
CA LEU A 348 0.69 -12.38 13.87
C LEU A 348 1.91 -12.21 14.80
N SER A 349 2.71 -13.25 14.97
CA SER A 349 3.91 -13.19 15.80
C SER A 349 5.13 -12.72 15.00
N CYS A 350 5.83 -11.75 15.57
CA CYS A 350 7.07 -11.23 15.02
C CYS A 350 8.31 -12.03 15.49
N ARG A 351 8.12 -13.19 16.15
CA ARG A 351 9.20 -13.94 16.81
C ARG A 351 10.13 -14.64 15.84
#